data_AF-A0A7Z9BWF7-F1
#
_entry.id   AF-A0A7Z9BWF7-F1
#
_cell.length_a   1.000
_cell.length_b   1.000
_cell.length_c   1.000
_cell.angle_alpha   90.00
_cell.angle_beta   90.00
_cell.angle_gamma   90.00
#
_symmetry.space_group_name_H-M   'P 1'
#
loop_
_entity.id
_entity.type
_entity.pdbx_description
1 polymer ?
#
loop_
_entity_poly.entity_id
_entity_poly.type
_entity_poly.pdbx_seq_one_letter_code
_entity_poly.pdbx_strand_id
1 'polypeptide(L)'
;MANEINILNVPIHNISKTELLKRLGAKGGVVFTPNVDHLMKLQKDPEFYGIYQDSTYRVCDSKILIYASKFLGQPIIEKISGSDLFPAFYDYFKDNEEMTIFLMGAAEGVAKRAQEKINAKVGREMIIESYSPPFGFEKDEVECQRIIDRINNSGATVLAIGVGAPKQEKWISQYRSQLKNIKVFLAIGATIDFEAGEKGRSPQWMSDMGVEWLHRLFSEPGRLWKRYLIEDLPFFWLLILQKLKLYNPPFSTREEFVNWESPRLGQLLRKAGLLSADQVNQVLEMQMEQPEKRFGDFIVEFGWLEQETVDFFADYLPDLALSKHRHPLGYYLYKAKLLNEAQIDLILEEQGELNLRFGEVAVMKGWIKQQTLDTVLDYLTQEFRDSFAA
;
A
#
# COMPACT_ATOMS: atom_id res chain seq x y z
N MET A 1 -24.32 1.91 7.02
CA MET A 1 -23.03 1.18 7.13
C MET A 1 -22.97 0.19 5.99
N ALA A 2 -21.89 0.18 5.20
CA ALA A 2 -21.77 -0.77 4.10
C ALA A 2 -21.63 -2.17 4.68
N ASN A 3 -22.41 -3.14 4.17
CA ASN A 3 -22.27 -4.53 4.59
C ASN A 3 -20.97 -5.05 3.97
N GLU A 4 -19.95 -5.36 4.76
CA GLU A 4 -18.72 -5.99 4.27
C GLU A 4 -18.83 -7.52 4.43
N ILE A 5 -18.24 -8.25 3.48
CA ILE A 5 -18.17 -9.71 3.48
C ILE A 5 -16.70 -10.10 3.51
N ASN A 6 -16.31 -10.86 4.52
CA ASN A 6 -14.94 -11.35 4.62
C ASN A 6 -14.77 -12.58 3.72
N ILE A 7 -13.90 -12.47 2.72
CA ILE A 7 -13.36 -13.62 1.98
C ILE A 7 -11.90 -13.73 2.38
N LEU A 8 -11.56 -14.82 3.06
CA LEU A 8 -10.28 -14.98 3.77
C LEU A 8 -10.03 -13.79 4.72
N ASN A 9 -8.84 -13.19 4.68
CA ASN A 9 -8.45 -12.03 5.51
C ASN A 9 -8.88 -10.66 4.92
N VAL A 10 -9.70 -10.63 3.86
CA VAL A 10 -10.03 -9.38 3.16
C VAL A 10 -11.53 -9.04 3.27
N PRO A 11 -11.87 -7.86 3.83
CA PRO A 11 -13.24 -7.37 3.83
C PRO A 11 -13.63 -6.82 2.45
N ILE A 12 -14.59 -7.46 1.78
CA ILE A 12 -15.12 -7.03 0.49
C ILE A 12 -16.41 -6.24 0.72
N HIS A 13 -16.49 -5.03 0.20
CA HIS A 13 -17.67 -4.20 0.26
C HIS A 13 -18.80 -4.80 -0.59
N ASN A 14 -19.92 -5.13 0.07
CA ASN A 14 -21.12 -5.64 -0.59
C ASN A 14 -22.06 -4.48 -0.98
N ILE A 15 -21.65 -3.74 -2.01
CA ILE A 15 -22.38 -2.57 -2.54
C ILE A 15 -22.62 -2.73 -4.03
N SER A 16 -23.64 -2.05 -4.55
CA SER A 16 -23.89 -2.01 -5.99
C SER A 16 -22.92 -1.05 -6.67
N LYS A 17 -22.75 -1.23 -7.98
CA LYS A 17 -21.92 -0.34 -8.80
C LYS A 17 -22.41 1.10 -8.74
N THR A 18 -23.73 1.31 -8.83
CA THR A 18 -24.33 2.65 -8.72
C THR A 18 -24.06 3.30 -7.37
N GLU A 19 -24.14 2.53 -6.28
CA GLU A 19 -23.82 3.04 -4.94
C GLU A 19 -22.34 3.38 -4.80
N LEU A 20 -21.44 2.55 -5.34
CA LEU A 20 -20.00 2.86 -5.38
C LEU A 20 -19.74 4.18 -6.12
N LEU A 21 -20.30 4.34 -7.33
CA LEU A 21 -20.12 5.56 -8.13
C LEU A 21 -20.64 6.81 -7.41
N LYS A 22 -21.82 6.72 -6.80
CA LYS A 22 -22.38 7.81 -5.99
C LYS A 22 -21.43 8.21 -4.85
N ARG A 23 -20.84 7.25 -4.15
CA ARG A 23 -19.90 7.52 -3.06
C ARG A 23 -18.58 8.11 -3.53
N LEU A 24 -18.05 7.63 -4.66
CA LEU A 24 -16.85 8.19 -5.27
C LEU A 24 -17.06 9.65 -5.66
N GLY A 25 -18.22 9.98 -6.24
CA GLY A 25 -18.57 11.36 -6.57
C GLY A 25 -18.66 12.28 -5.36
N ALA A 26 -19.14 11.77 -4.22
CA ALA A 26 -19.34 12.56 -3.01
C ALA A 26 -18.09 12.69 -2.12
N LYS A 27 -17.28 11.63 -2.04
CA LYS A 27 -16.20 11.52 -1.04
C LYS A 27 -14.83 11.18 -1.62
N GLY A 28 -14.75 10.87 -2.91
CA GLY A 28 -13.54 10.28 -3.47
C GLY A 28 -13.23 8.90 -2.90
N GLY A 29 -11.98 8.48 -3.02
CA GLY A 29 -11.45 7.28 -2.39
C GLY A 29 -10.58 6.43 -3.30
N VAL A 30 -9.94 5.42 -2.68
CA VAL A 30 -9.11 4.42 -3.35
C VAL A 30 -9.93 3.15 -3.57
N VAL A 31 -10.03 2.71 -4.83
CA VAL A 31 -10.81 1.53 -5.23
C VAL A 31 -9.89 0.42 -5.73
N PHE A 32 -9.95 -0.72 -5.05
CA PHE A 32 -9.32 -1.96 -5.49
C PHE A 32 -10.37 -3.01 -5.84
N THR A 33 -10.09 -3.81 -6.87
CA THR A 33 -10.94 -4.89 -7.37
C THR A 33 -10.25 -6.24 -7.16
N PRO A 34 -10.17 -6.76 -5.92
CA PRO A 34 -9.53 -8.05 -5.68
C PRO A 34 -10.24 -9.19 -6.43
N ASN A 35 -9.44 -10.03 -7.07
CA ASN A 35 -9.82 -11.38 -7.51
C ASN A 35 -9.00 -12.44 -6.75
N VAL A 36 -9.15 -13.71 -7.14
CA VAL A 36 -8.50 -14.85 -6.47
C VAL A 36 -6.98 -14.65 -6.32
N ASP A 37 -6.28 -14.24 -7.38
CA ASP A 37 -4.84 -13.95 -7.35
C ASP A 37 -4.47 -12.86 -6.34
N HIS A 38 -5.32 -11.84 -6.18
CA HIS A 38 -5.09 -10.83 -5.14
C HIS A 38 -5.25 -11.45 -3.76
N LEU A 39 -6.33 -12.20 -3.51
CA LEU A 39 -6.55 -12.86 -2.22
C LEU A 39 -5.41 -13.82 -1.86
N MET A 40 -4.83 -14.51 -2.84
CA MET A 40 -3.68 -15.40 -2.64
C MET A 40 -2.38 -14.64 -2.36
N LYS A 41 -2.12 -13.52 -3.03
CA LYS A 41 -1.00 -12.63 -2.70
C LYS A 41 -1.15 -12.03 -1.31
N LEU A 42 -2.37 -11.66 -0.92
CA LEU A 42 -2.72 -11.14 0.41
C LEU A 42 -2.59 -12.18 1.53
N GLN A 43 -2.31 -13.45 1.22
CA GLN A 43 -1.92 -14.45 2.22
C GLN A 43 -0.41 -14.47 2.50
N LYS A 44 0.40 -13.83 1.64
CA LYS A 44 1.86 -14.02 1.61
C LYS A 44 2.63 -12.71 1.67
N ASP A 45 2.02 -11.62 1.23
CA ASP A 45 2.63 -10.30 1.17
C ASP A 45 1.97 -9.39 2.24
N PRO A 46 2.64 -9.17 3.39
CA PRO A 46 2.09 -8.35 4.48
C PRO A 46 1.98 -6.87 4.11
N GLU A 47 2.86 -6.36 3.25
CA GLU A 47 2.78 -4.98 2.75
C GLU A 47 1.53 -4.81 1.89
N PHE A 48 1.31 -5.72 0.95
CA PHE A 48 0.10 -5.73 0.12
C PHE A 48 -1.16 -5.90 0.95
N TYR A 49 -1.10 -6.70 2.02
CA TYR A 49 -2.19 -6.86 2.99
C TYR A 49 -2.54 -5.54 3.68
N GLY A 50 -1.56 -4.81 4.21
CA GLY A 50 -1.76 -3.50 4.83
C GLY A 50 -2.40 -2.49 3.87
N ILE A 51 -1.88 -2.42 2.64
CA ILE A 51 -2.42 -1.55 1.58
C ILE A 51 -3.89 -1.81 1.31
N TYR A 52 -4.31 -3.08 1.36
CA TYR A 52 -5.73 -3.43 1.19
C TYR A 52 -6.59 -2.95 2.35
N GLN A 53 -6.10 -3.01 3.59
CA GLN A 53 -6.83 -2.52 4.76
C GLN A 53 -7.04 -1.00 4.70
N ASP A 54 -6.04 -0.26 4.22
CA ASP A 54 -6.07 1.21 4.11
C ASP A 54 -6.90 1.73 2.91
N SER A 55 -7.32 0.85 2.00
CA SER A 55 -8.13 1.25 0.85
C SER A 55 -9.57 1.62 1.24
N THR A 56 -10.17 2.58 0.52
CA THR A 56 -11.52 3.07 0.81
C THR A 56 -12.60 2.07 0.36
N TYR A 57 -12.42 1.45 -0.81
CA TYR A 57 -13.36 0.51 -1.39
C TYR A 57 -12.65 -0.73 -1.94
N ARG A 58 -13.13 -1.90 -1.51
CA ARG A 58 -12.70 -3.21 -2.00
C ARG A 58 -13.91 -3.89 -2.62
N VAL A 59 -13.98 -3.97 -3.95
CA VAL A 59 -15.17 -4.49 -4.64
C VAL A 59 -14.89 -5.78 -5.41
N CYS A 60 -15.93 -6.58 -5.59
CA CYS A 60 -15.81 -7.95 -6.10
C CYS A 60 -15.48 -7.99 -7.60
N ASP A 61 -14.26 -8.37 -7.98
CA ASP A 61 -13.83 -8.36 -9.39
C ASP A 61 -14.42 -9.50 -10.23
N SER A 62 -14.67 -10.67 -9.64
CA SER A 62 -14.94 -11.89 -10.40
C SER A 62 -16.14 -12.69 -9.90
N LYS A 63 -16.78 -13.43 -10.82
CA LYS A 63 -17.85 -14.39 -10.48
C LYS A 63 -17.39 -15.47 -9.50
N ILE A 64 -16.12 -15.86 -9.54
CA ILE A 64 -15.55 -16.83 -8.59
C ILE A 64 -15.73 -16.34 -7.15
N LEU A 65 -15.50 -15.04 -6.90
CA LEU A 65 -15.72 -14.46 -5.58
C LEU A 65 -17.21 -14.36 -5.22
N ILE A 66 -18.10 -14.15 -6.19
CA ILE A 66 -19.55 -14.26 -5.95
C ILE A 66 -19.91 -15.69 -5.53
N TYR A 67 -19.41 -16.72 -6.21
CA TYR A 67 -19.67 -18.10 -5.82
C TYR A 67 -19.06 -18.44 -4.47
N ALA A 68 -17.85 -17.98 -4.17
CA ALA A 68 -17.22 -18.13 -2.87
C ALA A 68 -18.05 -17.49 -1.75
N SER A 69 -18.55 -16.27 -1.97
CA SER A 69 -19.41 -15.57 -1.02
C SER A 69 -20.73 -16.31 -0.75
N LYS A 70 -21.35 -16.88 -1.80
CA LYS A 70 -22.53 -17.76 -1.68
C LYS A 70 -22.23 -19.02 -0.88
N PHE A 71 -21.10 -19.66 -1.16
CA PHE A 71 -20.64 -20.85 -0.42
C PHE A 71 -20.43 -20.53 1.07
N LEU A 72 -19.87 -19.37 1.40
CA LEU A 72 -19.73 -18.89 2.78
C LEU A 72 -21.08 -18.54 3.45
N GLY A 73 -22.15 -18.35 2.68
CA GLY A 73 -23.49 -18.00 3.18
C GLY A 73 -23.73 -16.49 3.28
N GLN A 74 -22.84 -15.69 2.68
CA GLN A 74 -22.91 -14.23 2.64
C GLN A 74 -22.80 -13.78 1.18
N PRO A 75 -23.88 -13.80 0.39
CA PRO A 75 -23.80 -13.53 -1.04
C PRO A 75 -23.46 -12.06 -1.34
N ILE A 76 -22.41 -11.86 -2.13
CA ILE A 76 -22.11 -10.58 -2.78
C ILE A 76 -23.18 -10.30 -3.84
N ILE A 77 -23.71 -9.07 -3.85
CA ILE A 77 -24.84 -8.66 -4.67
C ILE A 77 -24.46 -8.38 -6.13
N GLU A 78 -23.24 -7.91 -6.39
CA GLU A 78 -22.82 -7.49 -7.73
C GLU A 78 -21.33 -7.74 -7.99
N LYS A 79 -20.99 -8.09 -9.23
CA LYS A 79 -19.61 -8.16 -9.73
C LYS A 79 -19.22 -6.79 -10.28
N ILE A 80 -18.15 -6.21 -9.77
CA ILE A 80 -17.59 -4.92 -10.16
C ILE A 80 -16.10 -5.13 -10.47
N SER A 81 -15.81 -5.60 -11.69
CA SER A 81 -14.42 -5.71 -12.17
C SER A 81 -13.86 -4.35 -12.58
N GLY A 82 -12.54 -4.21 -12.69
CA GLY A 82 -11.92 -3.00 -13.26
C GLY A 82 -12.48 -2.65 -14.65
N SER A 83 -12.69 -3.68 -15.49
CA SER A 83 -13.27 -3.56 -16.82
C SER A 83 -14.77 -3.23 -16.83
N ASP A 84 -15.49 -3.48 -15.73
CA ASP A 84 -16.89 -3.09 -15.59
C ASP A 84 -17.04 -1.72 -14.91
N LEU A 85 -16.08 -1.36 -14.05
CA LEU A 85 -16.08 -0.15 -13.24
C LEU A 85 -15.65 1.06 -14.05
N PHE A 86 -14.52 1.00 -14.76
CA PHE A 86 -13.97 2.18 -15.42
C PHE A 86 -14.89 2.74 -16.52
N PRO A 87 -15.51 1.91 -17.38
CA PRO A 87 -16.53 2.39 -18.32
C PRO A 87 -17.74 3.00 -17.65
N ALA A 88 -18.27 2.31 -16.63
CA ALA A 88 -19.41 2.83 -15.87
C ALA A 88 -19.07 4.14 -15.16
N PHE A 89 -17.81 4.32 -14.72
CA PHE A 89 -17.35 5.54 -14.08
C PHE A 89 -17.37 6.72 -15.05
N TYR A 90 -16.70 6.60 -16.21
CA TYR A 90 -16.66 7.71 -17.16
C TYR A 90 -18.04 7.98 -17.79
N ASP A 91 -18.88 6.95 -17.98
CA ASP A 91 -20.24 7.10 -18.49
C ASP A 91 -21.16 7.78 -17.45
N TYR A 92 -20.99 7.49 -16.16
CA TYR A 92 -21.77 8.11 -15.07
C TYR A 92 -21.40 9.58 -14.83
N PHE A 93 -20.10 9.91 -14.94
CA PHE A 93 -19.59 11.26 -14.71
C PHE A 93 -19.35 12.07 -16.00
N LYS A 94 -19.88 11.60 -17.13
CA LYS A 94 -19.68 12.23 -18.44
C LYS A 94 -20.08 13.70 -18.48
N ASP A 95 -21.11 14.10 -17.73
CA ASP A 95 -21.64 15.48 -17.72
C ASP A 95 -21.07 16.32 -16.56
N ASN A 96 -20.18 15.76 -15.74
CA ASN A 96 -19.54 16.46 -14.63
C ASN A 96 -18.15 16.98 -15.02
N GLU A 97 -18.02 18.27 -15.29
CA GLU A 97 -16.77 18.91 -15.72
C GLU A 97 -15.64 18.82 -14.69
N GLU A 98 -15.95 18.70 -13.40
CA GLU A 98 -14.94 18.53 -12.34
C GLU A 98 -14.29 17.14 -12.36
N MET A 99 -14.91 16.17 -13.05
CA MET A 99 -14.39 14.82 -13.19
C MET A 99 -13.50 14.73 -14.42
N THR A 100 -12.19 14.85 -14.18
CA THR A 100 -11.13 14.78 -15.18
C THR A 100 -10.15 13.67 -14.81
N ILE A 101 -9.75 12.87 -15.80
CA ILE A 101 -9.02 11.63 -15.57
C ILE A 101 -7.61 11.73 -16.14
N PHE A 102 -6.63 11.33 -15.32
CA PHE A 102 -5.30 10.93 -15.76
C PHE A 102 -5.25 9.42 -15.95
N LEU A 103 -4.88 8.96 -17.15
CA LEU A 103 -4.80 7.54 -17.48
C LEU A 103 -3.35 7.07 -17.47
N MET A 104 -3.00 6.16 -16.56
CA MET A 104 -1.61 5.71 -16.37
C MET A 104 -1.47 4.20 -16.59
N GLY A 105 -0.61 3.77 -17.52
CA GLY A 105 -0.28 2.36 -17.72
C GLY A 105 -0.32 1.92 -19.17
N ALA A 106 -0.50 0.60 -19.36
CA ALA A 106 -0.37 -0.08 -20.65
C ALA A 106 0.97 0.15 -21.38
N ALA A 107 1.14 -0.45 -22.55
CA ALA A 107 2.31 -0.25 -23.39
C ALA A 107 2.30 1.15 -24.04
N GLU A 108 3.47 1.59 -24.53
CA GLU A 108 3.63 2.87 -25.20
C GLU A 108 2.57 3.09 -26.31
N GLY A 109 1.92 4.24 -26.28
CA GLY A 109 0.85 4.61 -27.22
C GLY A 109 -0.53 4.01 -26.92
N VAL A 110 -0.64 2.96 -26.09
CA VAL A 110 -1.93 2.32 -25.78
C VAL A 110 -2.81 3.22 -24.91
N ALA A 111 -2.24 3.83 -23.86
CA ALA A 111 -3.00 4.76 -23.01
C ALA A 111 -3.50 5.98 -23.80
N LYS A 112 -2.71 6.46 -24.76
CA LYS A 112 -3.10 7.58 -25.63
C LYS A 112 -4.27 7.22 -26.55
N ARG A 113 -4.24 6.01 -27.16
CA ARG A 113 -5.38 5.50 -27.94
C ARG A 113 -6.64 5.34 -27.10
N ALA A 114 -6.51 4.84 -25.86
CA ALA A 114 -7.65 4.76 -24.93
C ALA A 114 -8.22 6.15 -24.61
N GLN A 115 -7.35 7.14 -24.33
CA GLN A 115 -7.75 8.53 -24.12
C GLN A 115 -8.60 9.06 -25.30
N GLU A 116 -8.13 8.91 -26.53
CA GLU A 116 -8.83 9.40 -27.73
C GLU A 116 -10.20 8.73 -27.91
N LYS A 117 -10.25 7.40 -27.78
CA LYS A 117 -11.51 6.63 -27.91
C LYS A 117 -12.52 6.98 -26.83
N ILE A 118 -12.08 7.10 -25.58
CA ILE A 118 -12.98 7.43 -24.47
C ILE A 118 -13.50 8.86 -24.64
N ASN A 119 -12.65 9.84 -24.94
CA ASN A 119 -13.09 11.22 -25.13
C ASN A 119 -14.08 11.34 -26.31
N ALA A 120 -13.86 10.63 -27.41
CA ALA A 120 -14.80 10.56 -28.53
C ALA A 120 -16.14 9.94 -28.12
N LYS A 121 -16.13 8.87 -27.30
CA LYS A 121 -17.33 8.21 -26.78
C LYS A 121 -18.11 9.12 -25.81
N VAL A 122 -17.40 9.80 -24.92
CA VAL A 122 -17.98 10.67 -23.87
C VAL A 122 -18.49 11.99 -24.48
N GLY A 123 -17.87 12.48 -25.56
CA GLY A 123 -18.22 13.73 -26.22
C GLY A 123 -17.56 14.98 -25.61
N ARG A 124 -16.56 14.81 -24.73
CA ARG A 124 -15.72 15.88 -24.18
C ARG A 124 -14.33 15.37 -23.83
N GLU A 125 -13.42 16.30 -23.54
CA GLU A 125 -12.09 16.00 -23.01
C GLU A 125 -12.18 15.63 -21.52
N MET A 126 -12.57 14.38 -21.24
CA MET A 126 -12.67 13.86 -19.87
C MET A 126 -11.36 13.22 -19.43
N ILE A 127 -10.71 12.44 -20.30
CA ILE A 127 -9.34 11.97 -20.12
C ILE A 127 -8.40 13.10 -20.60
N ILE A 128 -7.90 13.89 -19.66
CA ILE A 128 -7.14 15.12 -19.98
C ILE A 128 -5.67 14.83 -20.23
N GLU A 129 -5.15 13.73 -19.71
CA GLU A 129 -3.76 13.31 -19.92
C GLU A 129 -3.64 11.79 -19.80
N SER A 130 -2.68 11.22 -20.53
CA SER A 130 -2.33 9.81 -20.44
C SER A 130 -0.82 9.59 -20.46
N TYR A 131 -0.37 8.57 -19.74
CA TYR A 131 1.05 8.21 -19.69
C TYR A 131 1.26 6.70 -19.56
N SER A 132 2.16 6.17 -20.38
CA SER A 132 2.60 4.77 -20.33
C SER A 132 4.03 4.74 -19.78
N PRO A 133 4.22 4.46 -18.47
CA PRO A 133 5.54 4.46 -17.87
C PRO A 133 6.40 3.28 -18.37
N PRO A 134 7.74 3.41 -18.35
CA PRO A 134 8.62 2.32 -18.73
C PRO A 134 8.50 1.12 -17.78
N PHE A 135 8.88 -0.06 -18.24
CA PHE A 135 8.86 -1.25 -17.39
C PHE A 135 9.81 -1.07 -16.19
N GLY A 136 9.29 -1.30 -14.98
CA GLY A 136 10.09 -1.15 -13.75
C GLY A 136 10.15 0.28 -13.22
N PHE A 137 9.38 1.22 -13.77
CA PHE A 137 9.32 2.62 -13.29
C PHE A 137 9.07 2.73 -11.79
N GLU A 138 8.39 1.76 -11.17
CA GLU A 138 8.09 1.76 -9.75
C GLU A 138 9.33 1.69 -8.85
N LYS A 139 10.48 1.31 -9.44
CA LYS A 139 11.79 1.25 -8.76
C LYS A 139 12.67 2.46 -9.06
N ASP A 140 12.24 3.33 -9.95
CA ASP A 140 12.95 4.54 -10.34
C ASP A 140 12.25 5.73 -9.68
N GLU A 141 12.84 6.25 -8.61
CA GLU A 141 12.28 7.38 -7.85
C GLU A 141 12.20 8.66 -8.69
N VAL A 142 13.13 8.86 -9.63
CA VAL A 142 13.14 10.03 -10.53
C VAL A 142 11.96 9.91 -11.50
N GLU A 143 11.72 8.73 -12.04
CA GLU A 143 10.56 8.48 -12.90
C GLU A 143 9.25 8.62 -12.12
N CYS A 144 9.18 8.09 -10.90
CA CYS A 144 8.02 8.24 -10.03
C CYS A 144 7.72 9.71 -9.73
N GLN A 145 8.74 10.51 -9.42
CA GLN A 145 8.57 11.95 -9.20
C GLN A 145 8.09 12.66 -10.48
N ARG A 146 8.65 12.32 -11.64
CA ARG A 146 8.20 12.85 -12.93
C ARG A 146 6.72 12.55 -13.19
N ILE A 147 6.28 11.34 -12.86
CA ILE A 147 4.86 10.93 -12.98
C ILE A 147 3.99 11.77 -12.03
N ILE A 148 4.40 11.94 -10.78
CA ILE A 148 3.68 12.75 -9.78
C ILE A 148 3.54 14.19 -10.26
N ASP A 149 4.63 14.79 -10.74
CA ASP A 149 4.62 16.16 -11.25
C ASP A 149 3.70 16.29 -12.47
N ARG A 150 3.71 15.31 -13.38
CA ARG A 150 2.82 15.29 -14.54
C ARG A 150 1.34 15.19 -14.14
N ILE A 151 1.01 14.34 -13.16
CA ILE A 151 -0.36 14.20 -12.65
C ILE A 151 -0.82 15.50 -11.97
N ASN A 152 0.03 16.11 -11.15
CA ASN A 152 -0.28 17.36 -10.47
C ASN A 152 -0.47 18.52 -11.47
N ASN A 153 0.38 18.60 -12.49
CA ASN A 153 0.34 19.64 -13.50
C ASN A 153 -0.81 19.47 -14.51
N SER A 154 -1.36 18.26 -14.69
CA SER A 154 -2.48 18.06 -15.60
C SER A 154 -3.79 18.66 -15.07
N GLY A 155 -3.93 18.81 -13.74
CA GLY A 155 -5.20 19.21 -13.12
C GLY A 155 -6.24 18.09 -13.06
N ALA A 156 -5.83 16.83 -13.22
CA ALA A 156 -6.73 15.69 -13.11
C ALA A 156 -7.26 15.52 -11.68
N THR A 157 -8.53 15.12 -11.55
CA THR A 157 -9.17 14.81 -10.27
C THR A 157 -9.30 13.32 -10.00
N VAL A 158 -9.03 12.50 -11.02
CA VAL A 158 -9.11 11.03 -10.96
C VAL A 158 -7.85 10.43 -11.56
N LEU A 159 -7.24 9.47 -10.86
CA LEU A 159 -6.15 8.65 -11.39
C LEU A 159 -6.70 7.25 -11.70
N ALA A 160 -6.67 6.87 -12.98
CA ALA A 160 -6.98 5.51 -13.42
C ALA A 160 -5.67 4.81 -13.82
N ILE A 161 -5.22 3.86 -13.00
CA ILE A 161 -3.92 3.20 -13.16
C ILE A 161 -4.08 1.72 -13.53
N GLY A 162 -3.35 1.29 -14.57
CA GLY A 162 -3.39 -0.04 -15.15
C GLY A 162 -2.00 -0.61 -15.42
N VAL A 163 -1.20 -0.79 -14.37
CA VAL A 163 0.15 -1.39 -14.45
C VAL A 163 0.22 -2.80 -13.84
N GLY A 164 -0.93 -3.29 -13.34
CA GLY A 164 -1.09 -4.64 -12.80
C GLY A 164 -0.76 -4.74 -11.31
N ALA A 165 -1.37 -5.74 -10.66
CA ALA A 165 -1.21 -5.98 -9.24
C ALA A 165 0.02 -6.86 -8.94
N PRO A 166 0.78 -6.59 -7.85
CA PRO A 166 0.48 -5.61 -6.78
C PRO A 166 1.03 -4.19 -7.04
N LYS A 167 1.63 -3.94 -8.22
CA LYS A 167 2.39 -2.71 -8.48
C LYS A 167 1.54 -1.45 -8.38
N GLN A 168 0.35 -1.48 -8.99
CA GLN A 168 -0.54 -0.31 -8.99
C GLN A 168 -1.03 0.04 -7.59
N GLU A 169 -1.34 -0.95 -6.75
CA GLU A 169 -1.79 -0.72 -5.37
C GLU A 169 -0.64 -0.20 -4.50
N LYS A 170 0.55 -0.78 -4.62
CA LYS A 170 1.76 -0.30 -3.91
C LYS A 170 2.12 1.13 -4.31
N TRP A 171 2.09 1.43 -5.61
CA TRP A 171 2.37 2.78 -6.11
C TRP A 171 1.35 3.81 -5.62
N ILE A 172 0.04 3.48 -5.67
CA ILE A 172 -1.00 4.35 -5.10
C ILE A 172 -0.74 4.58 -3.61
N SER A 173 -0.52 3.52 -2.84
CA SER A 173 -0.31 3.64 -1.39
C SER A 173 0.89 4.54 -1.06
N GLN A 174 1.99 4.36 -1.79
CA GLN A 174 3.23 5.10 -1.58
C GLN A 174 3.13 6.59 -1.93
N TYR A 175 2.42 6.94 -3.01
CA TYR A 175 2.48 8.29 -3.59
C TYR A 175 1.17 9.09 -3.55
N ARG A 176 0.04 8.50 -3.13
CA ARG A 176 -1.27 9.18 -3.11
C ARG A 176 -1.28 10.49 -2.34
N SER A 177 -0.51 10.60 -1.25
CA SER A 177 -0.42 11.82 -0.44
C SER A 177 0.27 12.99 -1.16
N GLN A 178 1.03 12.73 -2.22
CA GLN A 178 1.70 13.75 -3.02
C GLN A 178 0.85 14.24 -4.20
N LEU A 179 -0.30 13.60 -4.47
CA LEU A 179 -1.18 13.89 -5.59
C LEU A 179 -2.28 14.86 -5.14
N LYS A 180 -2.03 16.15 -5.34
CA LYS A 180 -2.78 17.27 -4.72
C LYS A 180 -4.22 17.36 -5.20
N ASN A 181 -4.45 17.04 -6.47
CA ASN A 181 -5.76 17.23 -7.12
C ASN A 181 -6.60 15.95 -7.16
N ILE A 182 -5.96 14.78 -7.00
CA ILE A 182 -6.61 13.49 -7.19
C ILE A 182 -7.47 13.15 -5.98
N LYS A 183 -8.78 13.02 -6.22
CA LYS A 183 -9.77 12.61 -5.23
C LYS A 183 -10.12 11.12 -5.35
N VAL A 184 -10.01 10.56 -6.55
CA VAL A 184 -10.38 9.16 -6.83
C VAL A 184 -9.21 8.40 -7.44
N PHE A 185 -8.90 7.24 -6.88
CA PHE A 185 -7.88 6.32 -7.39
C PHE A 185 -8.54 5.02 -7.83
N LEU A 186 -8.40 4.67 -9.10
CA LEU A 186 -8.96 3.45 -9.68
C LEU A 186 -7.82 2.53 -10.13
N ALA A 187 -7.65 1.41 -9.44
CA ALA A 187 -6.72 0.36 -9.83
C ALA A 187 -7.41 -0.59 -10.82
N ILE A 188 -7.21 -0.37 -12.13
CA ILE A 188 -8.05 -0.96 -13.19
C ILE A 188 -7.35 -2.06 -13.99
N GLY A 189 -6.08 -2.38 -13.70
CA GLY A 189 -5.34 -3.46 -14.36
C GLY A 189 -5.34 -3.33 -15.89
N ALA A 190 -5.64 -4.42 -16.60
CA ALA A 190 -5.63 -4.48 -18.07
C ALA A 190 -6.77 -3.72 -18.78
N THR A 191 -7.56 -2.93 -18.04
CA THR A 191 -8.71 -2.21 -18.61
C THR A 191 -8.30 -1.20 -19.67
N ILE A 192 -7.11 -0.58 -19.53
CA ILE A 192 -6.58 0.37 -20.51
C ILE A 192 -6.41 -0.31 -21.89
N ASP A 193 -5.88 -1.54 -21.92
CA ASP A 193 -5.73 -2.32 -23.16
C ASP A 193 -7.09 -2.63 -23.81
N PHE A 194 -8.12 -2.89 -23.01
CA PHE A 194 -9.48 -3.15 -23.52
C PHE A 194 -10.11 -1.89 -24.12
N GLU A 195 -10.00 -0.74 -23.45
CA GLU A 195 -10.55 0.53 -23.96
C GLU A 195 -9.78 1.03 -25.19
N ALA A 196 -8.48 0.75 -25.28
CA ALA A 196 -7.67 0.99 -26.47
C ALA A 196 -8.01 0.04 -27.64
N GLY A 197 -8.64 -1.11 -27.37
CA GLY A 197 -8.97 -2.13 -28.36
C GLY A 197 -7.82 -3.07 -28.72
N GLU A 198 -6.75 -3.10 -27.91
CA GLU A 198 -5.60 -4.01 -28.10
C GLU A 198 -5.94 -5.45 -27.75
N LYS A 199 -6.85 -5.62 -26.78
CA LYS A 199 -7.31 -6.93 -26.33
C LYS A 199 -8.82 -7.01 -26.48
N GLY A 200 -9.30 -8.12 -27.03
CA GLY A 200 -10.71 -8.45 -27.00
C GLY A 200 -11.16 -8.80 -25.58
N ARG A 201 -12.30 -8.28 -25.14
CA ARG A 201 -12.99 -8.80 -23.94
C ARG A 201 -13.43 -10.24 -24.20
N SER A 202 -13.48 -11.07 -23.15
CA SER A 202 -14.09 -12.38 -23.27
C SER A 202 -15.57 -12.25 -23.68
N PRO A 203 -16.14 -13.19 -24.44
CA PRO A 203 -17.57 -13.20 -24.74
C PRO A 203 -18.43 -13.06 -23.48
N GLN A 204 -19.53 -12.30 -23.58
CA GLN A 204 -20.37 -11.97 -22.42
C GLN A 204 -20.86 -13.22 -21.67
N TRP A 205 -21.27 -14.26 -22.39
CA TRP A 205 -21.71 -15.53 -21.79
C TRP A 205 -20.63 -16.19 -20.92
N MET A 206 -19.35 -16.08 -21.29
CA MET A 206 -18.24 -16.62 -20.50
C MET A 206 -18.03 -15.82 -19.21
N SER A 207 -18.15 -14.49 -19.30
CA SER A 207 -18.10 -13.60 -18.13
C SER A 207 -19.27 -13.84 -17.18
N ASP A 208 -20.46 -14.09 -17.72
CA ASP A 208 -21.68 -14.36 -16.95
C ASP A 208 -21.61 -15.69 -16.18
N MET A 209 -21.04 -16.72 -16.82
CA MET A 209 -20.78 -18.04 -16.23
C MET A 209 -19.53 -18.07 -15.32
N GLY A 210 -18.70 -17.03 -15.34
CA GLY A 210 -17.46 -16.98 -14.56
C GLY A 210 -16.30 -17.81 -15.12
N VAL A 211 -16.34 -18.16 -16.40
CA VAL A 211 -15.30 -18.95 -17.10
C VAL A 211 -14.36 -18.07 -17.95
N GLU A 212 -14.42 -16.75 -17.79
CA GLU A 212 -13.53 -15.80 -18.48
C GLU A 212 -12.03 -16.11 -18.28
N TRP A 213 -11.66 -16.62 -17.11
CA TRP A 213 -10.27 -17.02 -16.84
C TRP A 213 -9.77 -18.10 -17.81
N LEU A 214 -10.65 -18.99 -18.28
CA LEU A 214 -10.30 -20.04 -19.24
C LEU A 214 -10.01 -19.45 -20.63
N HIS A 215 -10.83 -18.49 -21.07
CA HIS A 215 -10.58 -17.73 -22.30
C HIS A 215 -9.23 -17.00 -22.25
N ARG A 216 -8.95 -16.34 -21.12
CA ARG A 216 -7.66 -15.65 -20.91
C ARG A 216 -6.50 -16.65 -20.90
N LEU A 217 -6.65 -17.80 -20.25
CA LEU A 217 -5.63 -18.85 -20.23
C LEU A 217 -5.29 -19.34 -21.65
N PHE A 218 -6.28 -19.57 -22.50
CA PHE A 218 -6.01 -19.95 -23.89
C PHE A 218 -5.39 -18.82 -24.72
N SER A 219 -5.68 -17.57 -24.38
CA SER A 219 -5.10 -16.40 -25.05
C SER A 219 -3.65 -16.11 -24.63
N GLU A 220 -3.31 -16.36 -23.37
CA GLU A 220 -1.99 -16.07 -22.80
C GLU A 220 -1.47 -17.25 -21.93
N PRO A 221 -1.34 -18.46 -22.49
CA PRO A 221 -1.10 -19.68 -21.72
C PRO A 221 0.21 -19.60 -20.94
N GLY A 222 1.31 -19.15 -21.56
CA GLY A 222 2.63 -19.07 -20.94
C GLY A 222 2.70 -18.17 -19.70
N ARG A 223 1.82 -17.18 -19.59
CA ARG A 223 1.76 -16.26 -18.45
C ARG A 223 0.75 -16.71 -17.38
N LEU A 224 -0.40 -17.24 -17.79
CA LEU A 224 -1.54 -17.45 -16.88
C LEU A 224 -1.65 -18.88 -16.32
N TRP A 225 -1.00 -19.89 -16.92
CA TRP A 225 -1.11 -21.27 -16.46
C TRP A 225 -0.63 -21.43 -15.01
N LYS A 226 0.54 -20.87 -14.68
CA LYS A 226 1.13 -20.95 -13.34
C LYS A 226 0.26 -20.21 -12.32
N ARG A 227 -0.22 -19.02 -12.69
CA ARG A 227 -1.14 -18.24 -11.86
C ARG A 227 -2.38 -19.04 -11.51
N TYR A 228 -3.10 -19.58 -12.50
CA TYR A 228 -4.39 -20.23 -12.25
C TYR A 228 -4.26 -21.63 -11.64
N LEU A 229 -3.30 -22.43 -12.11
CA LEU A 229 -3.20 -23.84 -11.75
C LEU A 229 -2.27 -24.11 -10.57
N ILE A 230 -1.46 -23.14 -10.14
CA ILE A 230 -0.52 -23.31 -9.02
C ILE A 230 -0.77 -22.27 -7.94
N GLU A 231 -0.82 -20.99 -8.31
CA GLU A 231 -0.88 -19.89 -7.33
C GLU A 231 -2.29 -19.67 -6.79
N ASP A 232 -3.32 -19.79 -7.64
CA ASP A 232 -4.73 -19.54 -7.31
C ASP A 232 -5.44 -20.77 -6.73
N LEU A 233 -5.05 -22.01 -7.06
CA LEU A 233 -5.72 -23.22 -6.56
C LEU A 233 -5.82 -23.34 -5.03
N PRO A 234 -4.80 -22.96 -4.23
CA PRO A 234 -4.91 -23.03 -2.78
C PRO A 234 -6.05 -22.19 -2.19
N PHE A 235 -6.58 -21.21 -2.95
CA PHE A 235 -7.76 -20.43 -2.56
C PHE A 235 -8.94 -21.30 -2.15
N PHE A 236 -9.25 -22.35 -2.92
CA PHE A 236 -10.42 -23.19 -2.64
C PHE A 236 -10.26 -23.97 -1.34
N TRP A 237 -9.05 -24.41 -1.02
CA TRP A 237 -8.75 -25.06 0.25
C TRP A 237 -8.90 -24.09 1.42
N LEU A 238 -8.34 -22.88 1.32
CA LEU A 238 -8.49 -21.84 2.33
C LEU A 238 -9.95 -21.44 2.53
N LEU A 239 -10.74 -21.40 1.45
CA LEU A 239 -12.17 -21.11 1.51
C LEU A 239 -12.95 -22.20 2.26
N ILE A 240 -12.60 -23.47 2.08
CA ILE A 240 -13.16 -24.59 2.85
C ILE A 240 -12.79 -24.43 4.33
N LEU A 241 -11.52 -24.16 4.64
CA LEU A 241 -11.09 -23.90 6.02
C LEU A 241 -11.85 -22.72 6.63
N GLN A 242 -12.09 -21.64 5.88
CA GLN A 242 -12.87 -20.49 6.34
C GLN A 242 -14.32 -20.89 6.64
N LYS A 243 -14.94 -21.69 5.77
CA LYS A 243 -16.31 -22.20 5.99
C LYS A 243 -16.40 -23.05 7.26
N LEU A 244 -15.38 -23.85 7.52
CA LEU A 244 -15.27 -24.70 8.71
C LEU A 244 -14.77 -23.93 9.96
N LYS A 245 -14.51 -22.62 9.85
CA LYS A 245 -13.93 -21.78 10.92
C LYS A 245 -12.55 -22.25 11.41
N LEU A 246 -11.80 -22.91 10.54
CA LEU A 246 -10.44 -23.41 10.76
C LEU A 246 -9.38 -22.58 10.04
N TYR A 247 -9.78 -21.61 9.23
CA TYR A 247 -8.86 -20.69 8.58
C TYR A 247 -8.23 -19.75 9.61
N ASN A 248 -6.92 -19.81 9.73
CA ASN A 248 -6.14 -18.84 10.48
C ASN A 248 -5.56 -17.81 9.49
N PRO A 249 -5.94 -16.52 9.58
CA PRO A 249 -5.34 -15.52 8.73
C PRO A 249 -3.83 -15.43 9.01
N PRO A 250 -2.98 -15.38 7.97
CA PRO A 250 -1.52 -15.35 8.16
C PRO A 250 -1.04 -14.06 8.83
N PHE A 251 -1.88 -13.03 8.79
CA PHE A 251 -1.69 -11.73 9.42
C PHE A 251 -2.87 -11.57 10.38
N SER A 252 -2.67 -11.93 11.64
CA SER A 252 -3.73 -12.05 12.64
C SER A 252 -3.50 -11.05 13.76
N THR A 253 -3.80 -9.78 13.51
CA THR A 253 -4.29 -8.79 14.48
C THR A 253 -4.28 -7.40 13.82
N ARG A 254 -5.24 -6.54 14.19
CA ARG A 254 -5.06 -5.09 14.04
C ARG A 254 -3.81 -4.62 14.80
N GLU A 255 -3.39 -5.32 15.86
CA GLU A 255 -2.20 -5.04 16.67
C GLU A 255 -0.88 -5.09 15.87
N GLU A 256 -0.78 -5.95 14.84
CA GLU A 256 0.36 -5.98 13.92
C GLU A 256 0.29 -4.92 12.80
N PHE A 257 -0.89 -4.35 12.51
CA PHE A 257 -1.13 -3.53 11.31
C PHE A 257 -1.92 -2.22 11.55
N VAL A 258 -1.83 -1.60 12.74
CA VAL A 258 -2.35 -0.23 12.93
C VAL A 258 -1.47 0.79 12.20
N ASN A 259 -2.05 1.37 11.14
CA ASN A 259 -1.88 2.72 10.55
C ASN A 259 -0.91 2.95 9.37
N TRP A 260 -1.47 3.23 8.18
CA TRP A 260 -0.78 4.01 7.13
C TRP A 260 -1.56 5.27 6.73
N GLU A 261 -1.46 6.28 7.59
CA GLU A 261 -1.48 7.71 7.26
C GLU A 261 -0.81 8.49 8.40
N SER A 262 0.52 8.27 8.53
CA SER A 262 1.59 9.04 9.21
C SER A 262 1.36 9.85 10.51
N PRO A 263 2.38 9.92 11.39
CA PRO A 263 3.77 9.83 11.00
C PRO A 263 4.45 8.56 11.48
N ARG A 264 5.27 8.02 10.59
CA ARG A 264 6.33 7.02 10.80
C ARG A 264 6.90 7.03 12.22
N LEU A 265 7.02 8.20 12.86
CA LEU A 265 7.50 8.39 14.21
C LEU A 265 6.83 7.51 15.28
N GLY A 266 5.50 7.48 15.44
CA GLY A 266 4.87 6.70 16.53
C GLY A 266 5.12 5.20 16.39
N GLN A 267 5.05 4.69 15.17
CA GLN A 267 5.39 3.29 14.83
C GLN A 267 6.88 3.00 14.95
N LEU A 268 7.72 3.94 14.53
CA LEU A 268 9.17 3.82 14.57
C LEU A 268 9.67 3.83 16.02
N LEU A 269 9.14 4.71 16.86
CA LEU A 269 9.41 4.74 18.29
C LEU A 269 8.89 3.48 18.98
N ARG A 270 7.72 2.96 18.57
CA ARG A 270 7.22 1.64 19.04
C ARG A 270 8.12 0.50 18.61
N LYS A 271 8.52 0.46 17.33
CA LYS A 271 9.43 -0.54 16.76
C LYS A 271 10.78 -0.50 17.48
N ALA A 272 11.28 0.70 17.77
CA ALA A 272 12.49 0.92 18.55
C ALA A 272 12.32 0.60 20.04
N GLY A 273 11.12 0.25 20.50
CA GLY A 273 10.81 -0.04 21.90
C GLY A 273 10.86 1.21 22.81
N LEU A 274 10.86 2.41 22.25
CA LEU A 274 10.89 3.68 22.97
C LEU A 274 9.50 4.13 23.45
N LEU A 275 8.43 3.66 22.80
CA LEU A 275 7.05 3.85 23.24
C LEU A 275 6.28 2.53 23.26
N SER A 276 5.33 2.40 24.18
CA SER A 276 4.36 1.30 24.19
C SER A 276 3.22 1.53 23.18
N ALA A 277 2.46 0.47 22.89
CA ALA A 277 1.25 0.59 22.07
C ALA A 277 0.21 1.53 22.70
N ASP A 278 0.06 1.47 24.02
CA ASP A 278 -0.88 2.32 24.77
C ASP A 278 -0.47 3.79 24.71
N GLN A 279 0.83 4.10 24.85
CA GLN A 279 1.36 5.45 24.72
C GLN A 279 1.12 6.02 23.31
N VAL A 280 1.32 5.20 22.27
CA VAL A 280 1.04 5.60 20.89
C VAL A 280 -0.45 5.88 20.70
N ASN A 281 -1.32 4.99 21.15
CA ASN A 281 -2.78 5.15 21.04
C ASN A 281 -3.27 6.40 21.77
N GLN A 282 -2.75 6.65 22.98
CA GLN A 282 -3.08 7.84 23.76
C GLN A 282 -2.74 9.13 23.00
N VAL A 283 -1.57 9.21 22.37
CA VAL A 283 -1.20 10.39 21.57
C VAL A 283 -2.09 10.52 20.33
N LEU A 284 -2.43 9.41 19.67
CA LEU A 284 -3.31 9.43 18.49
C LEU A 284 -4.71 9.95 18.85
N GLU A 285 -5.27 9.51 19.98
CA GLU A 285 -6.57 10.00 20.47
C GLU A 285 -6.52 11.51 20.74
N MET A 286 -5.46 12.01 21.38
CA MET A 286 -5.31 13.45 21.66
C MET A 286 -5.03 14.28 20.40
N GLN A 287 -4.37 13.70 19.41
CA GLN A 287 -4.16 14.34 18.11
C GLN A 287 -5.49 14.47 17.33
N MET A 288 -6.47 13.59 17.55
CA MET A 288 -7.83 13.78 16.99
C MET A 288 -8.54 14.99 17.60
N GLU A 289 -8.26 15.32 18.85
CA GLU A 289 -8.80 16.50 19.53
C GLU A 289 -8.04 17.79 19.18
N GLN A 290 -6.74 17.68 18.88
CA GLN A 290 -5.86 18.80 18.53
C GLN A 290 -5.06 18.50 17.25
N PRO A 291 -5.71 18.56 16.06
CA PRO A 291 -5.11 18.10 14.80
C PRO A 291 -3.91 18.93 14.33
N GLU A 292 -3.76 20.16 14.83
CA GLU A 292 -2.65 21.06 14.49
C GLU A 292 -1.34 20.73 15.24
N LYS A 293 -1.39 19.90 16.29
CA LYS A 293 -0.23 19.56 17.12
C LYS A 293 0.47 18.30 16.61
N ARG A 294 1.80 18.33 16.49
CA ARG A 294 2.56 17.19 15.96
C ARG A 294 2.63 16.07 17.00
N PHE A 295 2.68 14.83 16.52
CA PHE A 295 2.78 13.64 17.37
C PHE A 295 3.99 13.70 18.32
N GLY A 296 5.13 14.19 17.82
CA GLY A 296 6.36 14.41 18.61
C GLY A 296 6.17 15.37 19.77
N ASP A 297 5.41 16.45 19.57
CA ASP A 297 5.20 17.49 20.58
C ASP A 297 4.45 16.94 21.80
N PHE A 298 3.51 16.01 21.59
CA PHE A 298 2.82 15.33 22.68
C PHE A 298 3.76 14.42 23.48
N ILE A 299 4.64 13.67 22.80
CA ILE A 299 5.60 12.78 23.48
C ILE A 299 6.51 13.58 24.42
N VAL A 300 7.00 14.73 23.94
CA VAL A 300 7.87 15.62 24.72
C VAL A 300 7.10 16.27 25.86
N GLU A 301 5.86 16.73 25.62
CA GLU A 301 5.01 17.31 26.66
C GLU A 301 4.66 16.31 27.76
N PHE A 302 4.43 15.03 27.42
CA PHE A 302 4.23 13.97 28.41
C PHE A 302 5.53 13.55 29.12
N GLY A 303 6.68 14.07 28.69
CA GLY A 303 7.98 13.74 29.26
C GLY A 303 8.41 12.30 29.00
N TRP A 304 7.90 11.66 27.95
CA TRP A 304 8.23 10.26 27.64
C TRP A 304 9.56 10.13 26.91
N LEU A 305 9.93 11.10 26.08
CA LEU A 305 11.21 11.18 25.38
C LEU A 305 11.69 12.63 25.31
N GLU A 306 13.00 12.82 25.19
CA GLU A 306 13.60 14.13 24.93
C GLU A 306 13.30 14.60 23.50
N GLN A 307 13.27 15.93 23.31
CA GLN A 307 13.02 16.54 21.98
C GLN A 307 14.05 16.05 20.96
N GLU A 308 15.31 15.93 21.37
CA GLU A 308 16.40 15.48 20.52
C GLU A 308 16.24 14.02 20.08
N THR A 309 15.70 13.15 20.95
CA THR A 309 15.36 11.77 20.57
C THR A 309 14.22 11.77 19.56
N VAL A 310 13.19 12.57 19.79
CA VAL A 310 12.03 12.72 18.89
C VAL A 310 12.48 13.21 17.51
N ASP A 311 13.26 14.29 17.46
CA ASP A 311 13.79 14.88 16.23
C ASP A 311 14.73 13.92 15.49
N PHE A 312 15.55 13.17 16.23
CA PHE A 312 16.42 12.15 15.64
C PHE A 312 15.61 11.09 14.89
N PHE A 313 14.57 10.52 15.51
CA PHE A 313 13.76 9.49 14.87
C PHE A 313 12.80 10.05 13.82
N ALA A 314 12.34 11.29 13.97
CA ALA A 314 11.42 11.93 13.03
C ALA A 314 12.11 12.37 11.74
N ASP A 315 13.28 12.99 11.87
CA ASP A 315 13.90 13.76 10.79
C ASP A 315 15.29 13.20 10.41
N TYR A 316 16.15 12.91 11.40
CA TYR A 316 17.54 12.52 11.11
C TYR A 316 17.71 11.07 10.66
N LEU A 317 17.00 10.13 11.28
CA LEU A 317 17.11 8.69 11.02
C LEU A 317 16.60 8.30 9.63
N PRO A 318 15.47 8.82 9.13
CA PRO A 318 15.03 8.57 7.76
C PRO A 318 16.00 9.09 6.69
N ASP A 319 16.65 10.23 6.94
CA ASP A 319 17.60 10.86 6.01
C ASP A 319 18.95 10.13 5.95
N LEU A 320 19.30 9.34 6.98
CA LEU A 320 20.53 8.55 7.00
C LEU A 320 20.63 7.54 5.86
N ALA A 321 19.49 7.00 5.39
CA ALA A 321 19.45 6.10 4.24
C ALA A 321 19.90 6.77 2.93
N LEU A 322 19.82 8.11 2.86
CA LEU A 322 20.14 8.92 1.68
C LEU A 322 21.50 9.65 1.82
N SER A 323 22.09 9.67 3.01
CA SER A 323 23.34 10.38 3.30
C SER A 323 24.57 9.65 2.77
N LYS A 324 25.47 10.41 2.12
CA LYS A 324 26.82 9.93 1.74
C LYS A 324 27.84 10.00 2.89
N HIS A 325 27.55 10.74 3.96
CA HIS A 325 28.44 10.93 5.11
C HIS A 325 28.08 9.92 6.21
N ARG A 326 29.09 9.24 6.74
CA ARG A 326 28.94 8.10 7.66
C ARG A 326 29.71 8.34 8.95
N HIS A 327 29.08 8.09 10.10
CA HIS A 327 29.67 8.16 11.44
C HIS A 327 29.55 6.81 12.18
N PRO A 328 30.39 6.53 13.20
CA PRO A 328 30.27 5.32 14.03
C PRO A 328 28.93 5.23 14.76
N LEU A 329 28.50 4.02 15.16
CA LEU A 329 27.22 3.79 15.86
C LEU A 329 27.08 4.65 17.12
N GLY A 330 28.15 4.80 17.91
CA GLY A 330 28.15 5.63 19.12
C GLY A 330 27.78 7.09 18.85
N TYR A 331 28.15 7.66 17.70
CA TYR A 331 27.75 9.02 17.32
C TYR A 331 26.23 9.14 17.12
N TYR A 332 25.60 8.15 16.48
CA TYR A 332 24.15 8.18 16.26
C TYR A 332 23.38 8.00 17.57
N LEU A 333 23.82 7.09 18.44
CA LEU A 333 23.20 6.88 19.75
C LEU A 333 23.38 8.10 20.67
N TYR A 334 24.54 8.77 20.61
CA TYR A 334 24.76 10.06 21.27
C TYR A 334 23.81 11.14 20.76
N LYS A 335 23.73 11.28 19.43
CA LYS A 335 22.92 12.32 18.78
C LYS A 335 21.43 12.13 19.06
N ALA A 336 20.98 10.88 19.20
CA ALA A 336 19.62 10.54 19.60
C ALA A 336 19.34 10.70 21.11
N LYS A 337 20.33 11.13 21.91
CA LYS A 337 20.28 11.16 23.39
C LYS A 337 19.98 9.80 24.04
N LEU A 338 20.25 8.71 23.32
CA LEU A 338 20.11 7.35 23.84
C LEU A 338 21.31 6.92 24.68
N LEU A 339 22.48 7.54 24.46
CA LEU A 339 23.69 7.38 25.25
C LEU A 339 24.36 8.74 25.48
N ASN A 340 25.07 8.88 26.59
CA ASN A 340 25.94 10.03 26.87
C ASN A 340 27.42 9.70 26.66
N GLU A 341 28.30 10.70 26.72
CA GLU A 341 29.75 10.55 26.50
C GLU A 341 30.39 9.53 27.46
N ALA A 342 30.05 9.60 28.75
CA ALA A 342 30.58 8.67 29.74
C ALA A 342 30.16 7.22 29.48
N GLN A 343 28.94 6.98 29.02
CA GLN A 343 28.48 5.65 28.60
C GLN A 343 29.22 5.17 27.36
N ILE A 344 29.47 6.05 26.38
CA ILE A 344 30.20 5.71 25.16
C ILE A 344 31.64 5.34 25.50
N ASP A 345 32.33 6.13 26.31
CA ASP A 345 33.71 5.86 26.73
C ASP A 345 33.81 4.50 27.44
N LEU A 346 32.87 4.22 28.36
CA LEU A 346 32.82 2.95 29.08
C LEU A 346 32.55 1.75 28.14
N ILE A 347 31.70 1.91 27.12
CA ILE A 347 31.50 0.86 26.09
C ILE A 347 32.80 0.63 25.32
N LEU A 348 33.49 1.71 24.95
CA LEU A 348 34.72 1.63 24.15
C LEU A 348 35.86 0.93 24.91
N GLU A 349 35.93 1.11 26.23
CA GLU A 349 36.86 0.40 27.12
C GLU A 349 36.49 -1.08 27.25
N GLU A 350 35.22 -1.39 27.54
CA GLU A 350 34.80 -2.76 27.86
C GLU A 350 34.59 -3.68 26.65
N GLN A 351 34.30 -3.14 25.46
CA GLN A 351 34.07 -3.96 24.26
C GLN A 351 35.29 -4.84 23.91
N GLY A 352 36.50 -4.35 24.19
CA GLY A 352 37.74 -5.08 23.96
C GLY A 352 38.00 -6.19 24.97
N GLU A 353 37.55 -6.01 26.22
CA GLU A 353 37.68 -7.01 27.28
C GLU A 353 36.64 -8.13 27.16
N LEU A 354 35.43 -7.78 26.73
CA LEU A 354 34.30 -8.69 26.64
C LEU A 354 34.17 -9.40 25.29
N ASN A 355 34.94 -8.97 24.28
CA ASN A 355 34.83 -9.45 22.90
C ASN A 355 33.39 -9.34 22.37
N LEU A 356 32.72 -8.23 22.69
CA LEU A 356 31.36 -7.89 22.27
C LEU A 356 31.39 -6.62 21.42
N ARG A 357 30.44 -6.46 20.52
CA ARG A 357 30.28 -5.26 19.69
C ARG A 357 29.78 -4.09 20.52
N PHE A 358 30.11 -2.86 20.13
CA PHE A 358 29.63 -1.62 20.80
C PHE A 358 28.13 -1.67 21.16
N GLY A 359 27.28 -2.01 20.18
CA GLY A 359 25.83 -2.10 20.39
C GLY A 359 25.42 -3.22 21.36
N GLU A 360 26.11 -4.35 21.34
CA GLU A 360 25.85 -5.50 22.23
C GLU A 360 26.18 -5.16 23.68
N VAL A 361 27.29 -4.43 23.92
CA VAL A 361 27.64 -3.94 25.27
C VAL A 361 26.58 -2.95 25.76
N ALA A 362 26.11 -2.03 24.91
CA ALA A 362 25.07 -1.07 25.27
C ALA A 362 23.74 -1.75 25.65
N VAL A 363 23.36 -2.84 24.96
CA VAL A 363 22.19 -3.66 25.29
C VAL A 363 22.43 -4.49 26.55
N MET A 364 23.61 -5.11 26.69
CA MET A 364 23.98 -5.92 27.87
C MET A 364 23.94 -5.09 29.16
N LYS A 365 24.38 -3.83 29.10
CA LYS A 365 24.31 -2.87 30.22
C LYS A 365 22.90 -2.35 30.50
N GLY A 366 21.94 -2.66 29.63
CA GLY A 366 20.55 -2.22 29.74
C GLY A 366 20.35 -0.73 29.46
N TRP A 367 21.32 -0.05 28.84
CA TRP A 367 21.21 1.37 28.52
C TRP A 367 20.32 1.64 27.31
N ILE A 368 20.28 0.69 26.37
CA ILE A 368 19.34 0.69 25.24
C ILE A 368 18.69 -0.68 25.10
N LYS A 369 17.51 -0.74 24.49
CA LYS A 369 16.85 -2.01 24.17
C LYS A 369 17.41 -2.59 22.87
N GLN A 370 17.40 -3.92 22.75
CA GLN A 370 17.77 -4.60 21.50
C GLN A 370 16.95 -4.07 20.31
N GLN A 371 15.65 -3.83 20.51
CA GLN A 371 14.79 -3.30 19.46
C GLN A 371 15.21 -1.89 19.01
N THR A 372 15.73 -1.06 19.92
CA THR A 372 16.24 0.28 19.61
C THR A 372 17.48 0.16 18.72
N LEU A 373 18.41 -0.72 19.09
CA LEU A 373 19.63 -0.99 18.35
C LEU A 373 19.32 -1.49 16.93
N ASP A 374 18.49 -2.53 16.81
CA ASP A 374 18.11 -3.11 15.53
C ASP A 374 17.44 -2.08 14.62
N THR A 375 16.57 -1.24 15.20
CA THR A 375 15.88 -0.18 14.44
C THR A 375 16.85 0.87 13.90
N VAL A 376 17.86 1.29 14.65
CA VAL A 376 18.87 2.23 14.16
C VAL A 376 19.73 1.58 13.06
N LEU A 377 20.10 0.31 13.24
CA LEU A 377 20.90 -0.47 12.28
C LEU A 377 20.16 -0.78 10.98
N ASP A 378 18.82 -0.83 10.99
CA ASP A 378 17.99 -0.96 9.78
C ASP A 378 18.16 0.19 8.80
N TYR A 379 18.55 1.37 9.28
CA TYR A 379 18.78 2.56 8.47
C TYR A 379 20.26 2.78 8.12
N LEU A 380 21.14 1.87 8.54
CA LEU A 380 22.57 1.89 8.23
C LEU A 380 22.93 0.82 7.18
N THR A 381 23.88 1.14 6.31
CA THR A 381 24.30 0.27 5.18
C THR A 381 24.82 -1.10 5.63
N GLN A 382 24.80 -2.10 4.74
CA GLN A 382 25.29 -3.45 5.03
C GLN A 382 26.78 -3.50 5.42
N GLU A 383 27.62 -2.63 4.84
CA GLU A 383 29.02 -2.41 5.29
C GLU A 383 29.14 -2.01 6.78
N PHE A 384 28.16 -1.28 7.32
CA PHE A 384 28.15 -0.94 8.75
C PHE A 384 27.81 -2.16 9.58
N ARG A 385 26.86 -3.00 9.14
CA ARG A 385 26.55 -4.30 9.76
C ARG A 385 27.76 -5.24 9.79
N ASP A 386 28.62 -5.13 8.77
CA ASP A 386 29.85 -5.92 8.63
C ASP A 386 31.06 -5.30 9.36
N SER A 387 31.11 -3.98 9.55
CA SER A 387 32.11 -3.30 10.41
C SER A 387 32.02 -3.69 11.89
N PHE A 388 30.96 -4.41 12.26
CA PHE A 388 30.84 -5.06 13.54
C PHE A 388 31.54 -6.44 13.61
N ALA A 389 32.03 -7.00 12.49
CA ALA A 389 32.78 -8.26 12.49
C ALA A 389 34.29 -8.09 12.76
N ALA A 390 34.79 -6.86 12.90
CA ALA A 390 36.19 -6.54 13.09
C ALA A 390 36.46 -5.87 14.44
#